data_AF-A0A8S4QRN0-F1
#
_entry.id   AF-A0A8S4QRN0-F1
#
_cell.length_a   1.000
_cell.length_b   1.000
_cell.length_c   1.000
_cell.angle_alpha   90.00
_cell.angle_beta   90.00
_cell.angle_gamma   90.00
#
_symmetry.space_group_name_H-M   'P 1'
#
loop_
_entity.id
_entity.type
_entity.pdbx_description
1 polymer ?
#
loop_
_entity_poly.entity_id
_entity_poly.type
_entity_poly.pdbx_seq_one_letter_code
_entity_poly.pdbx_strand_id
1 'polypeptide(L)' 'MVQARILTFFGHVSRIDNSIERLVVQERIEGTRLRGRSPMRWADQVKAAVAVPLHERARKAAAREEWRQSVPQLK' A
#
# COMPACT_ATOMS: atom_id res chain seq x y z
N MET A 1 5.21 5.65 -13.79
CA MET A 1 6.41 4.86 -13.37
C MET A 1 6.53 4.59 -11.86
N VAL A 2 6.53 5.60 -10.97
CA VAL A 2 6.73 5.38 -9.52
C VAL A 2 5.49 4.77 -8.82
N GLN A 3 4.29 5.28 -9.11
CA GLN A 3 3.03 4.76 -8.53
C GLN A 3 2.78 3.29 -8.89
N ALA A 4 3.17 2.86 -10.10
CA ALA A 4 2.97 1.49 -10.56
C ALA A 4 3.78 0.49 -9.71
N ARG A 5 5.03 0.84 -9.38
CA ARG A 5 5.90 0.01 -8.52
C ARG A 5 5.35 -0.07 -7.10
N ILE A 6 4.87 1.06 -6.57
CA ILE A 6 4.27 1.15 -5.23
C ILE A 6 3.03 0.24 -5.13
N LEU A 7 2.12 0.32 -6.09
CA LEU A 7 0.91 -0.50 -6.12
C LEU A 7 1.22 -1.98 -6.39
N THR A 8 2.18 -2.29 -7.25
CA THR A 8 2.62 -3.67 -7.48
C THR A 8 3.15 -4.30 -6.19
N PHE A 9 3.99 -3.58 -5.45
CA PHE A 9 4.52 -4.02 -4.17
C PHE A 9 3.42 -4.14 -3.11
N PHE A 10 2.47 -3.19 -3.05
CA PHE A 10 1.33 -3.26 -2.14
C PHE A 10 0.49 -4.51 -2.37
N GLY A 11 0.17 -4.83 -3.62
CA GLY A 11 -0.56 -6.04 -3.96
C GLY A 11 0.23 -7.31 -3.60
N HIS A 12 1.54 -7.30 -3.81
CA HIS A 12 2.42 -8.42 -3.41
C HIS A 12 2.38 -8.65 -1.90
N VAL A 13 2.66 -7.62 -1.09
CA VAL A 13 2.68 -7.69 0.37
C VAL A 13 1.31 -8.05 0.95
N SER A 14 0.21 -7.54 0.37
CA SER A 14 -1.14 -7.84 0.85
C SER A 14 -1.54 -9.31 0.71
N ARG A 15 -0.86 -10.08 -0.15
CA ARG A 15 -1.10 -11.50 -0.40
C ARG A 15 -0.14 -12.42 0.36
N ILE A 16 0.87 -11.87 1.04
CA ILE A 16 1.75 -12.64 1.90
C ILE A 16 1.09 -12.75 3.27
N ASP A 17 0.93 -13.99 3.75
CA ASP A 17 0.46 -14.23 5.10
C ASP A 17 1.59 -14.09 6.12
N ASN A 18 1.26 -13.51 7.28
CA ASN A 18 2.12 -13.36 8.44
C ASN A 18 3.47 -12.64 8.19
N SER A 19 3.49 -11.61 7.35
CA SER A 19 4.69 -10.79 7.10
C SER A 19 4.69 -9.49 7.91
N ILE A 20 5.88 -9.09 8.37
CA ILE A 20 6.08 -7.82 9.07
C ILE A 20 5.75 -6.65 8.13
N GLU A 21 6.10 -6.80 6.85
CA GLU A 21 5.77 -5.85 5.81
C GLU A 21 4.27 -5.61 5.73
N ARG A 22 3.45 -6.67 5.82
CA ARG A 22 1.99 -6.53 5.80
C ARG A 22 1.48 -5.75 7.01
N LEU A 23 1.99 -6.04 8.21
CA LEU A 23 1.66 -5.28 9.43
C LEU A 23 2.08 -3.81 9.28
N VAL A 24 3.30 -3.54 8.85
CA VAL A 24 3.84 -2.18 8.67
C VAL A 24 3.03 -1.36 7.65
N VAL A 25 2.47 -2.02 6.65
CA VAL A 25 1.70 -1.40 5.57
C VAL A 25 0.23 -1.19 5.94
N GLN A 26 -0.38 -2.17 6.59
CA GLN A 26 -1.82 -2.16 6.89
C GLN A 26 -2.14 -1.49 8.22
N GLU A 27 -1.22 -1.55 9.18
CA GLU A 27 -1.44 -1.01 10.52
C GLU A 27 -0.99 0.45 10.63
N ARG A 28 -1.66 1.18 11.52
CA ARG A 28 -1.30 2.55 11.86
C ARG A 28 -0.10 2.51 12.82
N ILE A 29 1.11 2.57 12.26
CA ILE A 29 2.31 2.75 13.09
C ILE A 29 2.30 4.15 13.69
N GLU A 30 2.06 4.22 14.99
CA GLU A 30 2.15 5.44 15.78
C GLU A 30 3.61 5.95 15.89
N GLY A 31 3.76 7.24 16.14
CA GLY A 31 5.06 7.89 16.27
C GLY A 31 5.44 8.83 15.11
N THR A 32 6.26 9.82 15.44
CA THR A 32 6.72 10.86 14.52
C THR A 32 8.00 10.40 13.81
N ARG A 33 8.13 10.73 12.52
CA ARG A 33 9.39 10.49 11.79
C ARG A 33 10.51 11.36 12.37
N LEU A 34 11.71 10.79 12.46
CA LEU A 34 12.90 11.57 12.80
C LEU A 34 13.12 12.71 11.81
N ARG A 35 13.58 13.87 12.30
CA ARG A 35 13.92 15.04 11.47
C ARG A 35 14.95 14.65 10.39
N GLY A 36 14.83 15.26 9.22
CA GLY A 36 15.70 14.99 8.07
C GLY A 36 15.28 13.82 7.18
N ARG A 37 14.29 13.01 7.58
CA ARG A 37 13.62 12.06 6.66
C ARG A 37 12.43 12.72 5.97
N SER A 38 12.12 12.25 4.76
CA SER A 38 10.91 12.67 4.06
C SER A 38 9.67 12.46 4.94
N PRO A 39 8.78 13.46 5.06
CA PRO A 39 7.58 13.35 5.86
C PRO A 39 6.60 12.30 5.30
N MET A 40 6.66 12.05 3.98
CA MET A 40 5.74 11.13 3.30
C MET A 40 6.24 9.69 3.40
N ARG A 41 5.49 8.82 4.09
CA ARG A 41 5.78 7.38 4.14
C ARG A 41 5.36 6.74 2.81
N TRP A 42 5.95 5.58 2.48
CA TRP A 42 5.45 4.75 1.39
C TRP A 42 3.95 4.44 1.54
N ALA A 43 3.48 4.17 2.76
CA ALA A 43 2.05 3.95 3.04
C ALA A 43 1.19 5.20 2.73
N ASP A 44 1.72 6.40 2.93
CA ASP A 44 1.03 7.65 2.57
C ASP A 44 0.98 7.84 1.05
N GLN A 45 1.99 7.36 0.32
CA GLN A 45 1.96 7.31 -1.15
C GLN A 45 0.93 6.31 -1.67
N VAL A 46 0.76 5.17 -1.00
CA VAL A 46 -0.33 4.22 -1.31
C VAL A 46 -1.68 4.87 -1.03
N LYS A 47 -1.86 5.53 0.12
CA LYS A 47 -3.09 6.29 0.43
C LYS A 47 -3.35 7.40 -0.59
N ALA A 48 -2.33 8.13 -1.03
CA ALA A 48 -2.50 9.15 -2.05
C ALA A 48 -2.87 8.56 -3.42
N ALA A 49 -2.38 7.36 -3.73
CA ALA A 49 -2.71 6.63 -4.97
C ALA A 49 -4.06 5.89 -4.91
N VAL A 50 -4.66 5.76 -3.72
CA VAL A 50 -5.86 4.96 -3.48
C VAL A 50 -6.89 5.79 -2.72
N ALA A 51 -8.04 6.06 -3.34
CA ALA A 51 -9.11 6.86 -2.74
C ALA A 51 -9.83 6.22 -1.53
N VAL A 52 -9.53 4.96 -1.19
CA VAL A 52 -10.18 4.19 -0.12
C VAL A 52 -9.18 3.81 0.99
N PRO A 53 -9.65 3.51 2.23
CA PRO A 53 -8.80 3.08 3.32
C PRO A 53 -7.91 1.87 2.99
N LEU A 54 -6.67 1.85 3.49
CA LEU A 54 -5.68 0.81 3.19
C LEU A 54 -6.14 -0.61 3.56
N HIS A 55 -6.88 -0.78 4.65
CA HIS A 55 -7.37 -2.09 5.10
C HIS A 55 -8.43 -2.66 4.12
N GLU A 56 -9.33 -1.81 3.62
CA GLU A 56 -10.32 -2.20 2.62
C GLU A 56 -9.62 -2.52 1.29
N ARG A 57 -8.60 -1.72 0.97
CA ARG A 57 -7.76 -1.93 -0.21
C ARG A 57 -6.97 -3.24 -0.15
N ALA A 58 -6.42 -3.57 1.01
CA ALA A 58 -5.70 -4.82 1.25
C ALA A 58 -6.60 -6.04 1.08
N ARG A 59 -7.86 -5.96 1.53
CA ARG A 59 -8.86 -7.02 1.33
C ARG A 59 -9.11 -7.27 -0.16
N LYS A 60 -9.33 -6.21 -0.94
CA LYS A 60 -9.45 -6.28 -2.42
C LYS A 60 -8.15 -6.74 -3.10
N ALA A 61 -7.00 -6.46 -2.50
CA ALA A 61 -5.69 -6.88 -3.03
C ALA A 61 -5.41 -8.37 -2.85
N ALA A 62 -6.07 -9.02 -1.89
CA ALA A 62 -5.99 -10.46 -1.66
C ALA A 62 -6.45 -11.25 -2.90
N ALA A 63 -7.54 -10.80 -3.54
CA ALA A 63 -7.98 -11.31 -4.83
C ALA A 63 -7.19 -10.64 -5.98
N ARG A 64 -6.44 -11.42 -6.75
CA ARG A 64 -5.57 -10.90 -7.82
C ARG A 64 -6.35 -10.18 -8.93
N GLU A 65 -7.55 -10.67 -9.24
CA GLU A 65 -8.43 -10.10 -10.26
C GLU A 65 -9.04 -8.78 -9.81
N GLU A 66 -9.58 -8.74 -8.59
CA GLU A 66 -10.09 -7.50 -7.98
C GLU A 66 -8.98 -6.45 -7.85
N TRP A 67 -7.76 -6.85 -7.49
CA TRP A 67 -6.61 -5.95 -7.45
C TRP A 67 -6.32 -5.31 -8.81
N ARG A 68 -6.33 -6.12 -9.88
CA ARG A 68 -6.05 -5.65 -11.24
C ARG A 68 -7.10 -4.67 -11.75
N GLN A 69 -8.38 -4.92 -11.46
CA GLN A 69 -9.47 -4.03 -11.88
C GLN A 69 -9.45 -2.70 -11.13
N SER A 70 -8.98 -2.72 -9.89
CA SER A 70 -9.07 -1.58 -8.98
C SER A 70 -7.82 -0.69 -9.01
N VAL A 71 -6.69 -1.18 -9.52
CA VAL A 71 -5.52 -0.35 -9.84
C VAL A 71 -5.77 0.29 -11.20
N PRO A 72 -5.75 1.64 -11.33
CA PRO A 72 -5.79 2.28 -12.63
C PRO A 72 -4.68 1.68 -13.49
N GLN A 73 -4.99 1.22 -14.71
CA GLN A 73 -3.97 0.75 -15.64
C GLN A 73 -3.04 1.94 -15.93
N LEU A 74 -1.94 2.00 -15.18
CA LEU A 74 -0.91 3.01 -15.35
C LEU A 74 -0.21 2.71 -16.67
N LYS A 75 -0.64 3.39 -17.74
CA LYS A 75 0.08 3.50 -19.00
C LYS A 75 1.47 4.13 -18.78
#